data_AF-A0A0S9PL58-F1
#
_entry.id   AF-A0A0S9PL58-F1
#
_cell.length_a   1.000
_cell.length_b   1.000
_cell.length_c   1.000
_cell.angle_alpha   90.00
_cell.angle_beta   90.00
_cell.angle_gamma   90.00
#
_symmetry.space_group_name_H-M   'P 1'
#
loop_
_entity.id
_entity.type
_entity.pdbx_description
1 polymer ?
#
loop_
_entity_poly.entity_id
_entity_poly.type
_entity_poly.pdbx_seq_one_letter_code
_entity_poly.pdbx_strand_id
1 'polypeptide(L)'
;MERGATPGERAAGRAAAARIAAAAGLTLAQAEAFDAPRTRPAPSNAWRASKTASTTAPEPKAPPAPITVEELQAQKRAAEARRRKLAAREARRLRALHAEQERQSAAIRTAQGERDRAWAEARAGGPTNEPHPVTGSHLG
;
A
#
# COMPACT_ATOMS: atom_id res chain seq x y z
N MET A 1 30.02 9.95 -34.07
CA MET A 1 28.80 10.77 -33.95
C MET A 1 28.21 10.50 -32.57
N GLU A 2 28.42 11.41 -31.62
CA GLU A 2 27.84 11.32 -30.28
C GLU A 2 26.31 11.46 -30.38
N ARG A 3 25.58 10.40 -30.04
CA ARG A 3 24.12 10.42 -29.96
C ARG A 3 23.72 10.90 -28.57
N GLY A 4 23.71 12.21 -28.37
CA GLY A 4 23.12 12.83 -27.19
C GLY A 4 21.59 12.72 -27.21
N ALA A 5 20.98 12.68 -26.02
CA ALA A 5 19.52 12.66 -25.90
C ALA A 5 18.89 13.90 -26.55
N THR A 6 17.87 13.68 -27.38
CA THR A 6 17.14 14.77 -28.03
C THR A 6 16.46 15.67 -26.99
N PRO A 7 16.13 16.93 -27.31
CA PRO A 7 15.41 17.81 -26.38
C PRO A 7 14.11 17.17 -25.82
N GLY A 8 13.38 16.43 -26.66
CA GLY A 8 12.16 15.70 -26.24
C GLY A 8 12.46 14.57 -25.26
N GLU A 9 13.51 13.79 -25.50
CA GLU A 9 13.96 12.73 -24.57
C GLU A 9 14.39 13.30 -23.22
N ARG A 10 15.07 14.43 -23.21
CA ARG A 10 15.46 15.13 -21.96
C ARG A 10 14.25 15.64 -21.19
N ALA A 11 13.24 16.20 -21.89
CA ALA A 11 12.01 16.65 -21.27
C ALA A 11 11.20 15.47 -20.69
N ALA A 12 11.08 14.37 -21.45
CA ALA A 12 10.42 13.15 -21.01
C ALA A 12 11.14 12.53 -19.78
N GLY A 13 12.47 12.50 -19.78
CA GLY A 13 13.28 12.06 -18.65
C GLY A 13 13.03 12.87 -17.38
N ARG A 14 13.02 14.21 -17.49
CA ARG A 14 12.70 15.08 -16.34
C ARG A 14 11.26 14.89 -15.84
N ALA A 15 10.29 14.75 -16.73
CA ALA A 15 8.90 14.50 -16.34
C ALA A 15 8.72 13.13 -15.66
N ALA A 16 9.47 12.11 -16.09
CA ALA A 16 9.49 10.81 -15.41
C ALA A 16 10.12 10.92 -14.02
N ALA A 17 11.28 11.58 -13.89
CA ALA A 17 11.95 11.80 -12.62
C ALA A 17 11.06 12.57 -11.62
N ALA A 18 10.37 13.61 -12.06
CA ALA A 18 9.44 14.37 -11.22
C ALA A 18 8.29 13.51 -10.68
N ARG A 19 7.73 12.60 -11.50
CA ARG A 19 6.68 11.66 -11.05
C ARG A 19 7.18 10.68 -10.01
N ILE A 20 8.41 10.17 -10.18
CA ILE A 20 9.05 9.26 -9.21
C ILE A 20 9.29 9.98 -7.88
N ALA A 21 9.81 11.20 -7.92
CA ALA A 21 10.01 12.01 -6.72
C ALA A 21 8.69 12.29 -5.98
N ALA A 22 7.65 12.66 -6.72
CA ALA A 22 6.33 12.92 -6.14
C ALA A 22 5.71 11.67 -5.49
N ALA A 23 5.89 10.48 -6.09
CA ALA A 23 5.45 9.22 -5.49
C ALA A 23 6.17 8.90 -4.16
N ALA A 24 7.37 9.44 -3.95
CA ALA A 24 8.12 9.37 -2.71
C ALA A 24 7.83 10.53 -1.74
N GLY A 25 6.88 11.43 -2.06
CA GLY A 25 6.55 12.61 -1.26
C GLY A 25 7.60 13.73 -1.34
N LEU A 26 8.46 13.71 -2.35
CA LEU A 26 9.56 14.67 -2.54
C LEU A 26 9.33 15.51 -3.80
N THR A 27 9.89 16.71 -3.82
CA THR A 27 10.09 17.47 -5.07
C THR A 27 11.30 16.93 -5.82
N LEU A 28 11.37 17.18 -7.14
CA LEU A 28 12.52 16.77 -7.95
C LEU A 28 13.84 17.35 -7.40
N ALA A 29 13.83 18.62 -6.99
CA ALA A 29 15.00 19.27 -6.39
C ALA A 29 15.39 18.65 -5.04
N GLN A 30 14.42 18.25 -4.22
CA GLN A 30 14.68 17.53 -2.97
C GLN A 30 15.28 16.14 -3.26
N ALA A 31 14.73 15.41 -4.22
CA ALA A 31 15.26 14.11 -4.63
C ALA A 31 16.70 14.20 -5.16
N GLU A 32 17.01 15.22 -5.96
CA GLU A 32 18.36 15.51 -6.45
C GLU A 32 19.32 15.89 -5.32
N ALA A 33 18.85 16.65 -4.32
CA ALA A 33 19.65 16.98 -3.12
C ALA A 33 19.96 15.75 -2.25
N PHE A 34 19.05 14.75 -2.21
CA PHE A 34 19.30 13.47 -1.55
C PHE A 34 20.29 12.58 -2.33
N ASP A 35 20.37 12.73 -3.66
CA ASP A 35 21.26 11.97 -4.55
C ASP A 35 22.63 12.66 -4.75
N ALA A 36 22.89 13.76 -4.01
CA ALA A 36 24.21 14.37 -3.91
C ALA A 36 25.26 13.31 -3.49
N PRO A 37 26.52 13.39 -3.98
CA PRO A 37 27.47 12.29 -3.94
C PRO A 37 27.98 12.04 -2.53
N ARG A 38 27.17 11.38 -1.71
CA ARG A 38 27.70 10.31 -0.87
C ARG A 38 28.25 9.31 -1.87
N THR A 39 29.52 8.96 -1.74
CA THR A 39 30.15 7.80 -2.37
C THR A 39 29.28 6.59 -2.08
N ARG A 40 28.23 6.45 -2.88
CA ARG A 40 27.34 5.30 -2.89
C ARG A 40 28.27 4.22 -3.40
N PRO A 41 28.62 3.20 -2.59
CA PRO A 41 29.29 2.05 -3.16
C PRO A 41 28.42 1.64 -4.34
N ALA A 42 29.00 1.69 -5.54
CA ALA A 42 28.34 1.21 -6.74
C ALA A 42 27.66 -0.10 -6.34
N PRO A 43 26.36 -0.29 -6.60
CA PRO A 43 25.64 -1.47 -6.14
C PRO A 43 26.53 -2.66 -6.46
N SER A 44 27.06 -3.29 -5.41
CA SER A 44 27.98 -4.39 -5.58
C SER A 44 27.13 -5.47 -6.18
N ASN A 45 27.12 -5.53 -7.50
CA ASN A 45 26.68 -6.68 -8.24
C ASN A 45 27.69 -7.76 -7.85
N ALA A 46 27.51 -8.37 -6.68
CA ALA A 46 28.25 -9.54 -6.23
C ALA A 46 28.07 -10.70 -7.22
N TRP A 47 27.08 -10.59 -8.11
CA TRP A 47 26.89 -11.42 -9.30
C TRP A 47 27.85 -11.14 -10.46
N ARG A 48 28.61 -10.05 -10.44
CA ARG A 48 29.56 -9.65 -11.48
C ARG A 48 31.03 -9.76 -11.03
N ALA A 49 31.28 -10.54 -9.98
CA ALA A 49 32.62 -10.91 -9.56
C ALA A 49 32.75 -12.43 -9.55
N SER A 50 32.56 -13.06 -10.71
CA SER A 50 33.14 -14.39 -10.93
C SER A 50 33.54 -14.54 -12.38
N LYS A 51 34.77 -15.01 -12.56
CA LYS A 51 35.46 -15.33 -13.82
C LYS A 51 36.07 -14.13 -14.52
N THR A 52 37.36 -13.94 -14.24
CA THR A 52 38.34 -13.62 -15.28
C THR A 52 37.95 -14.40 -16.53
N ALA A 53 37.44 -13.69 -17.53
CA ALA A 53 37.01 -14.29 -18.77
C ALA A 53 38.25 -14.87 -19.45
N SER A 54 38.35 -16.20 -19.49
CA SER A 54 39.15 -16.87 -20.51
C SER A 54 38.74 -16.28 -21.85
N THR A 55 39.71 -15.80 -22.63
CA THR A 55 39.52 -15.25 -23.98
C THR A 55 39.12 -16.31 -25.02
N THR A 56 38.75 -17.51 -24.55
CA THR A 56 38.19 -18.57 -25.37
C THR A 56 36.79 -18.15 -25.84
N ALA A 57 36.60 -18.09 -27.15
CA ALA A 57 35.27 -17.90 -27.73
C ALA A 57 34.30 -18.91 -27.09
N PRO A 58 33.10 -18.49 -26.63
CA PRO A 58 32.15 -19.43 -26.06
C PRO A 58 31.81 -20.45 -27.13
N GLU A 59 32.07 -21.73 -26.84
CA GLU A 59 31.60 -22.81 -27.71
C GLU A 59 30.10 -22.66 -27.92
N PRO A 60 29.61 -22.88 -29.16
CA PRO A 60 28.18 -22.82 -29.44
C PRO A 60 27.48 -23.86 -28.57
N LYS A 61 26.74 -23.38 -27.58
CA LYS A 61 25.98 -24.22 -26.66
C LYS A 61 24.91 -24.94 -27.47
N ALA A 62 24.83 -26.26 -27.32
CA ALA A 62 23.81 -27.05 -27.99
C ALA A 62 22.41 -26.47 -27.71
N PRO A 63 21.51 -26.46 -28.70
CA PRO A 63 20.15 -25.99 -28.50
C PRO A 63 19.50 -26.81 -27.37
N PRO A 64 18.75 -26.16 -26.46
CA PRO A 64 18.11 -26.86 -25.35
C PRO A 64 17.14 -27.91 -25.89
N ALA A 65 17.02 -29.03 -25.18
CA ALA A 65 16.05 -30.06 -25.51
C ALA A 65 14.63 -29.46 -25.54
N PRO A 66 13.77 -29.90 -26.48
CA PRO A 66 12.39 -29.44 -26.51
C PRO A 66 11.66 -29.87 -25.24
N ILE A 67 10.82 -28.99 -24.71
CA ILE A 67 10.02 -29.27 -23.52
C ILE A 67 8.99 -30.37 -23.82
N THR A 68 8.91 -31.36 -22.94
CA THR A 68 7.90 -32.42 -23.07
C THR A 68 6.53 -31.92 -22.62
N VAL A 69 5.46 -32.58 -23.07
CA VAL A 69 4.09 -32.25 -22.65
C VAL A 69 3.91 -32.45 -21.15
N GLU A 70 4.52 -33.49 -20.57
CA GLU A 70 4.48 -33.77 -19.13
C GLU A 70 5.14 -32.66 -18.31
N GLU A 71 6.31 -32.19 -18.75
CA GLU A 71 7.02 -31.06 -18.14
C GLU A 71 6.12 -29.80 -18.17
N LEU A 72 5.48 -29.53 -19.30
CA LEU A 72 4.58 -28.38 -19.45
C LEU A 72 3.35 -28.50 -18.53
N GLN A 73 2.80 -29.70 -18.36
CA GLN A 73 1.71 -29.95 -17.40
C GLN A 73 2.18 -29.81 -15.95
N ALA A 74 3.39 -30.26 -15.61
CA ALA A 74 3.97 -30.09 -14.28
C ALA A 74 4.18 -28.60 -13.96
N GLN A 75 4.70 -27.82 -14.91
CA GLN A 75 4.87 -26.38 -14.76
C GLN A 75 3.54 -25.65 -14.57
N LYS A 76 2.49 -26.03 -15.34
CA LYS A 76 1.14 -25.49 -15.15
C LYS A 76 0.60 -25.78 -13.75
N ARG A 77 0.66 -27.04 -13.30
CA ARG A 77 0.21 -27.42 -11.95
C ARG A 77 0.97 -26.66 -10.85
N ALA A 78 2.28 -26.49 -11.00
CA ALA A 78 3.09 -25.72 -10.05
C ALA A 78 2.70 -24.23 -10.03
N ALA A 79 2.44 -23.64 -11.20
CA ALA A 79 1.96 -22.26 -11.30
C ALA A 79 0.58 -22.09 -10.65
N GLU A 80 -0.35 -23.01 -10.88
CA GLU A 80 -1.67 -22.99 -10.24
C GLU A 80 -1.57 -23.15 -8.72
N ALA A 81 -0.73 -24.05 -8.23
CA ALA A 81 -0.52 -24.23 -6.79
C ALA A 81 0.02 -22.94 -6.15
N ARG A 82 0.97 -22.25 -6.80
CA ARG A 82 1.45 -20.93 -6.35
C ARG A 82 0.33 -19.90 -6.33
N ARG A 83 -0.49 -19.82 -7.40
CA ARG A 83 -1.64 -18.90 -7.47
C ARG A 83 -2.65 -19.17 -6.35
N ARG A 84 -3.00 -20.43 -6.11
CA ARG A 84 -3.91 -20.85 -5.04
C ARG A 84 -3.37 -20.48 -3.66
N LYS A 85 -2.07 -20.68 -3.42
CA LYS A 85 -1.43 -20.31 -2.14
C LYS A 85 -1.46 -18.81 -1.90
N LEU A 86 -1.22 -18.00 -2.94
CA LEU A 86 -1.31 -16.54 -2.84
C LEU A 86 -2.74 -16.09 -2.59
N ALA A 87 -3.72 -16.63 -3.33
CA ALA A 87 -5.13 -16.31 -3.15
C ALA A 87 -5.62 -16.67 -1.74
N ALA A 88 -5.20 -17.82 -1.19
CA ALA A 88 -5.55 -18.23 0.17
C ALA A 88 -4.98 -17.28 1.24
N ARG A 89 -3.74 -16.80 1.03
CA ARG A 89 -3.12 -15.80 1.91
C ARG A 89 -3.88 -14.48 1.88
N GLU A 90 -4.25 -14.01 0.69
CA GLU A 90 -5.00 -12.76 0.54
C GLU A 90 -6.40 -12.88 1.14
N ALA A 91 -7.11 -13.98 0.89
CA ALA A 91 -8.41 -14.26 1.50
C ALA A 91 -8.33 -14.27 3.04
N ARG A 92 -7.24 -14.80 3.61
CA ARG A 92 -7.01 -14.74 5.07
C ARG A 92 -6.79 -13.32 5.55
N ARG A 93 -6.02 -12.50 4.81
CA ARG A 93 -5.78 -11.09 5.13
C ARG A 93 -7.08 -10.29 5.12
N LEU A 94 -7.89 -10.44 4.07
CA LEU A 94 -9.17 -9.76 3.94
C LEU A 94 -10.13 -10.15 5.06
N ARG A 95 -10.24 -11.45 5.40
CA ARG A 95 -11.05 -11.90 6.54
C ARG A 95 -10.62 -11.24 7.85
N ALA A 96 -9.30 -11.12 8.09
CA ALA A 96 -8.80 -10.47 9.30
C ALA A 96 -9.15 -8.98 9.35
N LEU A 97 -9.04 -8.29 8.20
CA LEU A 97 -9.41 -6.87 8.07
C LEU A 97 -10.91 -6.65 8.32
N HIS A 98 -11.77 -7.46 7.70
CA HIS A 98 -13.21 -7.38 7.94
C HIS A 98 -13.58 -7.69 9.40
N ALA A 99 -12.93 -8.68 10.02
CA ALA A 99 -13.14 -8.99 11.42
C ALA A 99 -12.76 -7.81 12.35
N GLU A 100 -11.70 -7.07 12.03
CA GLU A 100 -11.34 -5.86 12.76
C GLU A 100 -12.35 -4.74 12.55
N GLN A 101 -12.79 -4.51 11.31
CA GLN A 101 -13.83 -3.53 11.00
C GLN A 101 -15.13 -3.81 11.76
N GLU A 102 -15.55 -5.08 11.85
CA GLU A 102 -16.73 -5.47 12.61
C GLU A 102 -16.55 -5.23 14.12
N ARG A 103 -15.38 -5.52 14.68
CA ARG A 103 -15.08 -5.20 16.09
C ARG A 103 -15.22 -3.71 16.37
N GLN A 104 -14.63 -2.87 15.52
CA GLN A 104 -14.70 -1.41 15.66
C GLN A 104 -16.14 -0.91 15.52
N SER A 105 -16.86 -1.42 14.52
CA SER A 105 -18.26 -1.06 14.28
C SER A 105 -19.17 -1.48 15.44
N ALA A 106 -18.93 -2.66 16.02
CA ALA A 106 -19.63 -3.12 17.21
C ALA A 106 -19.35 -2.21 18.41
N ALA A 107 -18.09 -1.84 18.65
CA ALA A 107 -17.72 -0.94 19.73
C ALA A 107 -18.42 0.44 19.61
N ILE A 108 -18.48 0.99 18.40
CA ILE A 108 -19.20 2.24 18.12
C ILE A 108 -20.68 2.10 18.45
N ARG A 109 -21.33 1.02 17.99
CA ARG A 109 -22.76 0.77 18.27
C ARG A 109 -23.02 0.63 19.77
N THR A 110 -22.16 -0.05 20.52
CA THR A 110 -22.28 -0.19 21.97
C THR A 110 -22.15 1.16 22.67
N ALA A 111 -21.12 1.95 22.33
CA ALA A 111 -20.92 3.27 22.91
C ALA A 111 -22.07 4.23 22.59
N GLN A 112 -22.62 4.16 21.37
CA GLN A 112 -23.81 4.93 21.02
C GLN A 112 -25.02 4.51 21.86
N GLY A 113 -25.26 3.20 22.00
CA GLY A 113 -26.35 2.69 22.82
C GLY A 113 -26.22 3.04 24.31
N GLU A 114 -25.01 3.20 24.84
CA GLU A 114 -24.77 3.72 26.19
C GLU A 114 -25.12 5.21 26.29
N ARG A 115 -24.68 6.03 25.33
CA ARG A 115 -25.02 7.45 25.27
C ARG A 115 -26.53 7.67 25.16
N ASP A 116 -27.19 6.89 24.31
CA ASP A 116 -28.64 7.00 24.10
C ASP A 116 -29.41 6.65 25.38
N ARG A 117 -28.97 5.61 26.11
CA ARG A 117 -29.52 5.27 27.43
C ARG A 117 -29.31 6.38 28.45
N ALA A 118 -28.08 6.88 28.58
CA ALA A 118 -27.77 7.98 29.50
C ALA A 118 -28.58 9.25 29.18
N TRP A 119 -28.76 9.56 27.88
CA TRP A 119 -29.59 10.67 27.43
C TRP A 119 -31.07 10.47 27.78
N ALA A 120 -31.60 9.26 27.58
CA ALA A 120 -32.98 8.93 27.93
C ALA A 120 -33.22 9.01 29.45
N GLU A 121 -32.29 8.50 30.26
CA GLU A 121 -32.34 8.58 31.73
C GLU A 121 -32.31 10.02 32.22
N ALA A 122 -31.42 10.86 31.67
CA ALA A 122 -31.34 12.28 32.01
C ALA A 122 -32.63 13.05 31.66
N ARG A 123 -33.31 12.67 30.58
CA ARG A 123 -34.62 13.21 30.18
C ARG A 123 -35.75 12.73 31.09
N ALA A 124 -35.73 11.46 31.49
CA ALA A 124 -36.73 10.88 32.39
C ALA A 124 -36.60 11.42 33.83
N GLY A 125 -35.39 11.78 34.26
CA GLY A 125 -35.10 12.42 35.55
C GLY A 125 -35.13 13.95 35.54
N GLY A 126 -35.53 14.58 34.42
CA GLY A 126 -35.71 16.03 34.35
C GLY A 126 -36.76 16.51 35.36
N PRO A 127 -36.57 17.70 35.97
CA PRO A 127 -37.25 18.11 37.18
C PRO A 127 -38.77 17.98 37.02
N THR A 128 -39.43 17.40 38.03
CA THR A 128 -40.84 17.66 38.30
C THR A 128 -41.04 19.15 38.14
N ASN A 129 -41.69 19.52 37.04
CA ASN A 129 -42.15 20.87 36.75
C ASN A 129 -43.18 21.18 37.83
N GLU A 130 -42.71 21.58 39.01
CA GLU A 130 -43.57 22.19 40.00
C GLU A 130 -44.21 23.39 39.29
N PRO A 131 -45.54 23.43 39.19
CA PRO A 131 -46.20 24.56 38.56
C PRO A 131 -45.84 25.79 39.37
N HIS A 132 -45.00 26.66 38.81
CA HIS A 132 -44.78 28.00 39.34
C HIS A 132 -46.16 28.64 39.52
N PRO A 133 -46.57 29.05 40.74
CA PRO A 133 -47.81 29.79 40.88
C PRO A 133 -47.64 31.09 40.12
N VAL A 134 -48.42 31.25 39.06
CA VAL A 134 -48.63 32.54 38.40
C VAL A 134 -49.28 33.44 39.45
N THR A 135 -48.48 34.19 40.19
CA THR A 135 -48.97 35.30 41.01
C THR A 135 -49.38 36.40 40.05
N GLY A 136 -50.62 36.31 39.58
CA GLY A 136 -51.32 37.42 38.96
C GLY A 136 -51.53 38.50 40.01
N SER A 137 -50.63 39.48 40.07
CA SER A 137 -50.94 40.79 40.64
C SER A 137 -51.50 41.68 39.53
N HIS A 138 -52.81 41.53 39.29
CA HIS A 138 -53.65 42.66 38.94
C HIS A 138 -53.91 43.43 40.23
N LEU A 139 -53.54 44.70 40.25
CA LEU A 139 -53.95 45.79 41.17
C LEU A 139 -52.99 46.94 40.81
N GLY A 140 -53.39 48.15 40.43
CA GLY A 140 -54.65 48.85 40.31
C GLY A 140 -54.29 50.28 39.90
#